data_AF-A0A7X3WHA9-F1
#
_entry.id   AF-A0A7X3WHA9-F1
#
_cell.length_a   1.000
_cell.length_b   1.000
_cell.length_c   1.000
_cell.angle_alpha   90.00
_cell.angle_beta   90.00
_cell.angle_gamma   90.00
#
_symmetry.space_group_name_H-M   'P 1'
#
loop_
_entity.id
_entity.type
_entity.pdbx_description
1 polymer ?
#
loop_
_entity_poly.entity_id
_entity_poly.type
_entity_poly.pdbx_seq_one_letter_code
_entity_poly.pdbx_strand_id
1 'polypeptide(L)'
;MRTLSKDATIVKNRMGYLMKKPTCLILTGIGVLLVVVVLIITVPWFMNAFEEVKQMSEIEGIYKSALRQFANKPLINDQKLLLNRLIEIAGETSDSESGENLEMVLSSSPYLSYINTLAADQTYQDYTTYLAAMPTAKHREAVKSRLMNLIGAEAEPEQLEIWTDYYYIMRDWSRTGKSIVTDRKEFDELLQTHLVNPLMENTGLGGVTSNIVKMGLISSFIIEDNEVFHYAWYSRVQSYGFQEGYLRCAIATPVEFALMRSFFADAAAFEKWLSEPFHKEEEPAEVEEQQQ
;
A
#
# COMPACT_ATOMS: atom_id res chain seq x y z
N MET A 1 95.20 -52.08 -21.99
CA MET A 1 95.05 -51.77 -23.44
C MET A 1 94.23 -50.49 -23.53
N ARG A 2 94.85 -49.40 -24.04
CA ARG A 2 94.30 -48.17 -24.69
C ARG A 2 93.07 -47.47 -24.03
N THR A 3 93.00 -46.17 -23.78
CA THR A 3 93.81 -44.98 -24.12
C THR A 3 93.19 -43.76 -23.40
N LEU A 4 94.03 -42.86 -22.87
CA LEU A 4 94.06 -41.38 -23.03
C LEU A 4 92.71 -40.63 -23.17
N SER A 5 92.35 -39.68 -22.29
CA SER A 5 92.93 -38.35 -22.03
C SER A 5 92.21 -37.21 -22.77
N LYS A 6 91.75 -36.23 -21.97
CA LYS A 6 91.71 -34.76 -22.20
C LYS A 6 90.82 -34.15 -23.29
N ASP A 7 89.98 -33.22 -22.84
CA ASP A 7 89.92 -31.76 -23.19
C ASP A 7 88.46 -31.28 -23.18
N ALA A 8 88.08 -30.43 -22.23
CA ALA A 8 88.24 -28.97 -22.19
C ALA A 8 87.08 -28.22 -22.90
N THR A 9 86.16 -27.75 -22.06
CA THR A 9 85.62 -26.38 -22.01
C THR A 9 85.24 -25.67 -23.32
N ILE A 10 83.94 -25.48 -23.56
CA ILE A 10 83.38 -24.25 -24.15
C ILE A 10 82.16 -23.79 -23.36
N VAL A 11 82.11 -22.47 -23.16
CA VAL A 11 81.30 -21.65 -22.26
C VAL A 11 80.12 -21.00 -23.02
N LYS A 12 79.05 -20.65 -22.26
CA LYS A 12 77.93 -19.69 -22.54
C LYS A 12 76.86 -20.18 -23.55
N ASN A 13 75.55 -19.95 -23.38
CA ASN A 13 74.82 -18.95 -22.58
C ASN A 13 73.30 -19.28 -22.55
N ARG A 14 72.62 -18.74 -21.51
CA ARG A 14 71.21 -18.25 -21.45
C ARG A 14 70.01 -19.21 -21.28
N MET A 15 69.34 -18.97 -20.14
CA MET A 15 67.89 -18.71 -19.94
C MET A 15 66.84 -19.75 -20.38
N GLY A 16 66.03 -20.17 -19.41
CA GLY A 16 64.73 -20.84 -19.64
C GLY A 16 64.17 -21.38 -18.33
N TYR A 17 63.71 -20.50 -17.44
CA TYR A 17 62.29 -20.31 -17.09
C TYR A 17 61.58 -21.57 -16.55
N LEU A 18 61.22 -21.49 -15.27
CA LEU A 18 60.32 -22.39 -14.56
C LEU A 18 59.01 -22.61 -15.33
N MET A 19 58.58 -23.87 -15.50
CA MET A 19 57.19 -24.20 -15.77
C MET A 19 56.61 -25.04 -14.63
N LYS A 20 55.81 -24.39 -13.77
CA LYS A 20 54.87 -25.02 -12.84
C LYS A 20 53.44 -24.82 -13.37
N LYS A 21 52.80 -25.96 -13.68
CA LYS A 21 51.36 -26.31 -13.60
C LYS A 21 50.32 -25.55 -14.48
N PRO A 22 49.53 -26.27 -15.30
CA PRO A 22 48.42 -25.70 -16.09
C PRO A 22 47.07 -25.61 -15.35
N THR A 23 47.01 -25.93 -14.05
CA THR A 23 45.75 -26.03 -13.30
C THR A 23 45.13 -24.67 -12.90
N CYS A 24 45.91 -23.59 -12.91
CA CYS A 24 45.44 -22.26 -12.49
C CYS A 24 44.54 -21.58 -13.53
N LEU A 25 44.74 -21.87 -14.83
CA LEU A 25 44.01 -21.21 -15.93
C LEU A 25 42.58 -21.73 -16.10
N ILE A 26 42.32 -23.00 -15.76
CA ILE A 26 40.98 -23.62 -15.87
C ILE A 26 40.05 -23.10 -14.76
N LEU A 27 40.56 -22.92 -13.54
CA LEU A 27 39.82 -22.35 -12.40
C LEU A 27 39.47 -20.87 -12.62
N THR A 28 40.37 -20.08 -13.21
CA THR A 28 40.06 -18.69 -13.61
C THR A 28 39.04 -18.64 -14.75
N GLY A 29 39.09 -19.59 -15.69
CA GLY A 29 38.12 -19.67 -16.79
C GLY A 29 36.70 -19.96 -16.32
N ILE A 30 36.53 -20.90 -15.38
CA ILE A 30 35.22 -21.24 -14.79
C ILE A 30 34.70 -20.10 -13.91
N GLY A 31 35.57 -19.42 -13.15
CA GLY A 31 35.20 -18.26 -12.34
C GLY A 31 34.67 -17.09 -13.18
N VAL A 32 35.32 -16.77 -14.30
CA VAL A 32 34.83 -15.73 -15.23
C VAL A 32 33.52 -16.15 -15.89
N LEU A 33 33.36 -17.43 -16.24
CA LEU A 33 32.13 -17.94 -16.84
C LEU A 33 30.93 -17.86 -15.87
N LEU A 34 31.13 -18.16 -14.58
CA LEU A 34 30.09 -18.01 -13.56
C LEU A 34 29.73 -16.54 -13.33
N VAL A 35 30.70 -15.63 -13.30
CA VAL A 35 30.44 -14.18 -13.16
C VAL A 35 29.69 -13.64 -14.38
N VAL A 36 30.05 -14.08 -15.58
CA VAL A 36 29.37 -13.68 -16.82
C VAL A 36 27.96 -14.26 -16.88
N VAL A 37 27.74 -15.51 -16.47
CA VAL A 37 26.39 -16.11 -16.39
C VAL A 37 25.53 -15.42 -15.33
N VAL A 38 26.09 -15.09 -14.16
CA VAL A 38 25.38 -14.32 -13.13
C VAL A 38 25.04 -12.93 -13.65
N LEU A 39 25.95 -12.23 -14.33
CA LEU A 39 25.67 -10.90 -14.92
C LEU A 39 24.64 -10.97 -16.04
N ILE A 40 24.71 -11.95 -16.94
CA ILE A 40 23.75 -12.12 -18.04
C ILE A 40 22.36 -12.47 -17.52
N ILE A 41 22.22 -13.11 -16.36
CA ILE A 41 20.91 -13.44 -15.77
C ILE A 41 20.39 -12.29 -14.88
N THR A 42 21.26 -11.70 -14.07
CA THR A 42 20.86 -10.64 -13.11
C THR A 42 20.62 -9.30 -13.79
N VAL A 43 21.42 -8.90 -14.79
CA VAL A 43 21.28 -7.58 -15.44
C VAL A 43 19.94 -7.43 -16.18
N PRO A 44 19.47 -8.39 -16.99
CA PRO A 44 18.14 -8.30 -17.60
C PRO A 44 17.01 -8.31 -16.57
N TRP A 45 17.16 -9.07 -15.48
CA TRP A 45 16.19 -9.08 -14.39
C TRP A 45 16.11 -7.72 -13.67
N PHE A 46 17.26 -7.10 -13.38
CA PHE A 46 17.32 -5.75 -12.81
C PHE A 46 16.77 -4.68 -13.77
N MET A 47 17.04 -4.79 -15.07
CA MET A 47 16.51 -3.86 -16.07
C MET A 47 14.98 -3.97 -16.20
N ASN A 48 14.43 -5.19 -16.27
CA ASN A 48 12.99 -5.41 -16.32
C ASN A 48 12.30 -4.93 -15.03
N ALA A 49 12.88 -5.25 -13.87
CA ALA A 49 12.39 -4.75 -12.58
C ALA A 49 12.46 -3.21 -12.49
N PHE A 50 13.49 -2.57 -13.05
CA PHE A 50 13.62 -1.11 -13.04
C PHE A 50 12.60 -0.42 -13.97
N GLU A 51 12.33 -0.99 -15.14
CA GLU A 51 11.28 -0.50 -16.04
C GLU A 51 9.89 -0.67 -15.43
N GLU A 52 9.62 -1.81 -14.79
CA GLU A 52 8.38 -2.05 -14.04
C GLU A 52 8.22 -1.07 -12.87
N VAL A 53 9.28 -0.85 -12.08
CA VAL A 53 9.28 0.13 -10.97
C VAL A 53 9.05 1.55 -11.50
N LYS A 54 9.66 1.93 -12.63
CA LYS A 54 9.46 3.26 -13.21
C LYS A 54 8.03 3.45 -13.70
N GLN A 55 7.48 2.50 -14.44
CA GLN A 55 6.07 2.54 -14.87
C GLN A 55 5.13 2.59 -13.65
N MET A 56 5.40 1.82 -12.61
CA MET A 56 4.61 1.85 -11.38
C MET A 56 4.73 3.18 -10.62
N SER A 57 5.90 3.83 -10.61
CA SER A 57 6.07 5.15 -9.99
C SER A 57 5.32 6.27 -10.73
N GLU A 58 5.21 6.17 -12.06
CA GLU A 58 4.41 7.10 -12.86
C GLU A 58 2.90 6.85 -12.61
N ILE A 59 2.50 5.58 -12.52
CA ILE A 59 1.13 5.17 -12.15
C ILE A 59 0.79 5.64 -10.73
N GLU A 60 1.70 5.55 -9.77
CA GLU A 60 1.56 6.05 -8.40
C GLU A 60 1.25 7.55 -8.38
N GLY A 61 2.08 8.35 -9.07
CA GLY A 61 1.90 9.80 -9.12
C GLY A 61 0.55 10.20 -9.73
N ILE A 62 0.13 9.51 -10.79
CA ILE A 62 -1.18 9.73 -11.44
C ILE A 62 -2.31 9.31 -10.50
N TYR A 63 -2.21 8.13 -9.88
CA TYR A 63 -3.20 7.58 -8.96
C TYR A 63 -3.41 8.51 -7.77
N LYS A 64 -2.34 8.87 -7.07
CA LYS A 64 -2.36 9.76 -5.90
C LYS A 64 -2.93 11.14 -6.24
N SER A 65 -2.56 11.69 -7.41
CA SER A 65 -3.12 12.95 -7.90
C SER A 65 -4.63 12.86 -8.15
N ALA A 66 -5.07 11.81 -8.84
CA ALA A 66 -6.49 11.57 -9.12
C ALA A 66 -7.29 11.38 -7.82
N LEU A 67 -6.74 10.62 -6.87
CA LEU A 67 -7.38 10.39 -5.58
C LEU A 67 -7.49 11.67 -4.76
N ARG A 68 -6.44 12.50 -4.73
CA ARG A 68 -6.48 13.82 -4.07
C ARG A 68 -7.52 14.73 -4.71
N GLN A 69 -7.62 14.76 -6.04
CA GLN A 69 -8.65 15.54 -6.74
C GLN A 69 -10.05 15.07 -6.41
N PHE A 70 -10.25 13.74 -6.38
CA PHE A 70 -11.52 13.14 -5.99
C PHE A 70 -11.88 13.48 -4.54
N ALA A 71 -10.96 13.23 -3.60
CA ALA A 71 -11.15 13.43 -2.18
C ALA A 71 -11.36 14.90 -1.80
N ASN A 72 -10.82 15.87 -2.56
CA ASN A 72 -10.95 17.31 -2.29
C ASN A 72 -11.99 18.01 -3.18
N LYS A 73 -12.77 17.27 -3.97
CA LYS A 73 -13.78 17.87 -4.82
C LYS A 73 -14.79 18.65 -3.97
N PRO A 74 -15.13 19.90 -4.34
CA PRO A 74 -16.15 20.65 -3.63
C PRO A 74 -17.52 20.02 -3.83
N LEU A 75 -18.40 20.19 -2.83
CA LEU A 75 -19.77 19.73 -2.93
C LEU A 75 -20.49 20.40 -4.10
N ILE A 76 -21.20 19.61 -4.90
CA ILE A 76 -22.10 20.14 -5.94
C ILE A 76 -23.39 20.70 -5.31
N ASN A 77 -24.21 21.40 -6.09
CA ASN A 77 -25.40 22.09 -5.56
C ASN A 77 -26.36 21.15 -4.83
N ASP A 78 -26.65 19.96 -5.37
CA ASP A 78 -27.54 18.99 -4.71
C ASP A 78 -26.95 18.49 -3.39
N GLN A 79 -25.63 18.28 -3.33
CA GLN A 79 -24.91 17.90 -2.12
C GLN A 79 -24.91 19.04 -1.08
N LYS A 80 -24.85 20.32 -1.51
CA LYS A 80 -24.99 21.47 -0.61
C LYS A 80 -26.40 21.60 -0.05
N LEU A 81 -27.42 21.36 -0.88
CA LEU A 81 -28.82 21.32 -0.42
C LEU A 81 -29.05 20.20 0.58
N LEU A 82 -28.48 19.02 0.33
CA LEU A 82 -28.48 17.91 1.29
C LEU A 82 -27.79 18.32 2.60
N LEU A 83 -26.59 18.89 2.53
CA LEU A 83 -25.85 19.34 3.71
C LEU A 83 -26.68 20.30 4.56
N ASN A 84 -27.31 21.31 3.96
CA ASN A 84 -28.14 22.28 4.69
C ASN A 84 -29.29 21.59 5.44
N ARG A 85 -29.98 20.64 4.78
CA ARG A 85 -31.06 19.87 5.42
C ARG A 85 -30.56 19.03 6.58
N LEU A 86 -29.38 18.43 6.46
CA LEU A 86 -28.80 17.61 7.53
C LEU A 86 -28.34 18.47 8.71
N ILE A 87 -27.84 19.68 8.46
CA ILE A 87 -27.51 20.64 9.52
C ILE A 87 -28.77 21.09 10.26
N GLU A 88 -29.86 21.38 9.55
CA GLU A 88 -31.16 21.72 10.16
C GLU A 88 -31.65 20.61 11.08
N ILE A 89 -31.66 19.35 10.60
CA ILE A 89 -32.03 18.17 11.40
C ILE A 89 -31.14 18.05 12.63
N ALA A 90 -29.83 18.22 12.46
CA ALA A 90 -28.88 18.08 13.56
C ALA A 90 -29.03 19.20 14.61
N GLY A 91 -29.51 20.38 14.21
CA GLY A 91 -29.86 21.47 15.13
C GLY A 91 -31.15 21.23 15.90
N GLU A 92 -32.13 20.54 15.31
CA GLU A 92 -33.38 20.14 15.97
C GLU A 92 -33.19 19.03 17.02
N THR A 93 -32.14 18.22 16.88
CA THR A 93 -31.80 17.12 17.80
C THR A 93 -30.74 17.46 18.84
N SER A 94 -30.23 18.71 18.85
CA SER A 94 -29.08 19.10 19.67
C SER A 94 -29.47 19.55 21.09
N ASP A 95 -29.40 18.61 22.04
CA ASP A 95 -29.11 18.90 23.44
C ASP A 95 -27.66 18.51 23.83
N SER A 96 -26.84 17.97 22.91
CA SER A 96 -25.42 17.68 23.19
C SER A 96 -24.55 17.58 21.92
N GLU A 97 -23.33 18.11 22.03
CA GLU A 97 -22.24 18.08 21.03
C GLU A 97 -21.59 16.66 20.89
N SER A 98 -22.38 15.59 20.92
CA SER A 98 -21.84 14.21 20.86
C SER A 98 -22.02 13.56 19.49
N GLY A 99 -21.04 12.74 19.10
CA GLY A 99 -21.02 12.00 17.84
C GLY A 99 -22.15 11.00 17.60
N GLU A 100 -22.82 10.54 18.65
CA GLU A 100 -24.03 9.72 18.51
C GLU A 100 -25.17 10.48 17.82
N ASN A 101 -25.17 11.81 17.89
CA ASN A 101 -26.13 12.64 17.16
C ASN A 101 -25.88 12.58 15.63
N LEU A 102 -24.61 12.47 15.20
CA LEU A 102 -24.28 12.50 13.77
C LEU A 102 -24.70 11.23 13.03
N GLU A 103 -24.59 10.05 13.64
CA GLU A 103 -25.11 8.82 13.03
C GLU A 103 -26.64 8.80 12.94
N MET A 104 -27.32 9.42 13.92
CA MET A 104 -28.76 9.63 13.86
C MET A 104 -29.14 10.55 12.69
N VAL A 105 -28.39 11.65 12.50
CA VAL A 105 -28.57 12.56 11.36
C VAL A 105 -28.30 11.85 10.04
N LEU A 106 -27.27 11.02 9.95
CA LEU A 106 -27.01 10.19 8.75
C LEU A 106 -28.08 9.08 8.56
N SER A 107 -28.79 8.69 9.61
CA SER A 107 -29.95 7.78 9.50
C SER A 107 -31.24 8.49 9.10
N SER A 108 -31.21 9.80 8.88
CA SER A 108 -32.37 10.55 8.41
C SER A 108 -32.72 10.25 6.95
N SER A 109 -34.00 10.38 6.61
CA SER A 109 -34.52 10.13 5.25
C SER A 109 -33.77 10.87 4.13
N PRO A 110 -33.36 12.15 4.27
CA PRO A 110 -32.58 12.84 3.24
C PRO A 110 -31.24 12.16 2.92
N TYR A 111 -30.48 11.73 3.93
CA TYR A 111 -29.19 11.07 3.69
C TYR A 111 -29.37 9.63 3.19
N LEU A 112 -30.32 8.87 3.75
CA LEU A 112 -30.61 7.52 3.27
C LEU A 112 -31.06 7.50 1.81
N SER A 113 -31.89 8.48 1.40
CA SER A 113 -32.29 8.63 -0.01
C SER A 113 -31.08 8.90 -0.92
N TYR A 114 -30.13 9.71 -0.45
CA TYR A 114 -28.88 9.98 -1.15
C TYR A 114 -28.03 8.70 -1.30
N ILE A 115 -27.82 7.95 -0.22
CA ILE A 115 -27.05 6.69 -0.25
C ILE A 115 -27.73 5.62 -1.10
N ASN A 116 -29.04 5.42 -0.97
CA ASN A 116 -29.78 4.40 -1.73
C ASN A 116 -29.75 4.68 -3.24
N THR A 117 -29.72 5.95 -3.65
CA THR A 117 -29.51 6.33 -5.05
C THR A 117 -28.14 5.91 -5.57
N LEU A 118 -27.11 5.99 -4.72
CA LEU A 118 -25.74 5.59 -5.06
C LEU A 118 -25.54 4.07 -5.05
N ALA A 119 -26.18 3.37 -4.11
CA ALA A 119 -26.11 1.91 -4.00
C ALA A 119 -26.77 1.24 -5.22
N ALA A 120 -27.92 1.74 -5.67
CA ALA A 120 -28.70 1.29 -6.83
C ALA A 120 -29.33 -0.12 -6.74
N ASP A 121 -28.78 -1.03 -5.94
CA ASP A 121 -29.23 -2.44 -5.81
C ASP A 121 -29.74 -2.80 -4.41
N GLN A 122 -29.48 -1.96 -3.41
CA GLN A 122 -29.86 -2.19 -2.02
C GLN A 122 -30.44 -0.92 -1.39
N THR A 123 -31.46 -1.11 -0.55
CA THR A 123 -32.06 -0.04 0.25
C THR A 123 -31.73 -0.28 1.72
N TYR A 124 -31.11 0.71 2.36
CA TYR A 124 -30.75 0.67 3.77
C TYR A 124 -31.80 1.40 4.62
N GLN A 125 -32.15 0.80 5.77
CA GLN A 125 -33.17 1.34 6.70
C GLN A 125 -32.61 2.44 7.60
N ASP A 126 -31.32 2.35 7.93
CA ASP A 126 -30.57 3.32 8.72
C ASP A 126 -29.10 3.30 8.32
N TYR A 127 -28.32 4.24 8.85
CA TYR A 127 -26.90 4.36 8.52
C TYR A 127 -26.10 3.18 9.09
N THR A 128 -26.46 2.68 10.27
CA THR A 128 -25.79 1.53 10.91
C THR A 128 -25.89 0.26 10.06
N THR A 129 -27.04 0.01 9.43
CA THR A 129 -27.25 -1.10 8.51
C THR A 129 -26.39 -0.94 7.25
N TYR A 130 -26.21 0.30 6.78
CA TYR A 130 -25.29 0.58 5.67
C TYR A 130 -23.83 0.34 6.05
N LEU A 131 -23.41 0.76 7.24
CA LEU A 131 -22.07 0.50 7.77
C LEU A 131 -21.79 -1.00 7.92
N ALA A 132 -22.74 -1.76 8.46
CA ALA A 132 -22.61 -3.21 8.64
C ALA A 132 -22.52 -3.98 7.31
N ALA A 133 -22.98 -3.38 6.21
CA ALA A 133 -22.88 -3.95 4.87
C ALA A 133 -21.54 -3.63 4.17
N MET A 134 -20.67 -2.83 4.79
CA MET A 134 -19.36 -2.50 4.21
C MET A 134 -18.33 -3.62 4.40
N PRO A 135 -17.47 -3.87 3.40
CA PRO A 135 -17.54 -3.33 2.04
C PRO A 135 -18.72 -3.94 1.26
N THR A 136 -19.49 -3.09 0.58
CA THR A 136 -20.62 -3.56 -0.26
C THR A 136 -20.10 -4.31 -1.49
N ALA A 137 -20.95 -5.14 -2.11
CA ALA A 137 -20.60 -5.85 -3.34
C ALA A 137 -20.12 -4.90 -4.44
N LYS A 138 -20.85 -3.79 -4.66
CA LYS A 138 -20.47 -2.76 -5.63
C LYS A 138 -19.12 -2.10 -5.30
N HIS A 139 -18.83 -1.87 -4.02
CA HIS A 139 -17.53 -1.36 -3.61
C HIS A 139 -16.42 -2.37 -3.90
N ARG A 140 -16.62 -3.65 -3.55
CA ARG A 140 -15.68 -4.74 -3.88
C ARG A 140 -15.41 -4.82 -5.37
N GLU A 141 -16.43 -4.74 -6.22
CA GLU A 141 -16.24 -4.74 -7.68
C GLU A 141 -15.44 -3.51 -8.19
N ALA A 142 -15.68 -2.33 -7.61
CA ALA A 142 -14.88 -1.15 -7.93
C ALA A 142 -13.40 -1.29 -7.49
N VAL A 143 -13.13 -1.93 -6.35
CA VAL A 143 -11.77 -2.24 -5.88
C VAL A 143 -11.10 -3.27 -6.79
N LYS A 144 -11.80 -4.36 -7.13
CA LYS A 144 -11.31 -5.37 -8.08
C LYS A 144 -10.92 -4.76 -9.41
N SER A 145 -11.78 -3.90 -9.97
CA SER A 145 -11.49 -3.21 -11.23
C SER A 145 -10.23 -2.34 -11.13
N ARG A 146 -10.05 -1.61 -10.01
CA ARG A 146 -8.83 -0.83 -9.74
C ARG A 146 -7.59 -1.73 -9.65
N LEU A 147 -7.67 -2.82 -8.88
CA LEU A 147 -6.56 -3.76 -8.69
C LEU A 147 -6.18 -4.48 -9.98
N MET A 148 -7.14 -4.85 -10.82
CA MET A 148 -6.89 -5.47 -12.13
C MET A 148 -6.07 -4.52 -13.04
N ASN A 149 -6.35 -3.22 -12.99
CA ASN A 149 -5.57 -2.23 -13.74
C ASN A 149 -4.14 -2.08 -13.21
N LEU A 150 -3.89 -2.36 -11.92
CA LEU A 150 -2.57 -2.24 -11.28
C LEU A 150 -1.72 -3.51 -11.41
N ILE A 151 -2.33 -4.68 -11.23
CA ILE A 151 -1.66 -5.98 -11.27
C ILE A 151 -1.42 -6.42 -12.73
N GLY A 152 -2.39 -6.11 -13.60
CA GLY A 152 -2.43 -6.48 -15.02
C GLY A 152 -3.66 -7.36 -15.35
N ALA A 153 -4.11 -7.30 -16.60
CA ALA A 153 -5.30 -8.02 -17.08
C ALA A 153 -5.16 -9.56 -17.11
N GLU A 154 -3.98 -10.09 -16.81
CA GLU A 154 -3.67 -11.53 -16.78
C GLU A 154 -3.86 -12.15 -15.39
N ALA A 155 -4.33 -11.38 -14.40
CA ALA A 155 -4.61 -11.91 -13.07
C ALA A 155 -5.83 -12.84 -13.10
N GLU A 156 -5.61 -14.10 -12.67
CA GLU A 156 -6.70 -15.07 -12.52
C GLU A 156 -7.71 -14.59 -11.46
N PRO A 157 -9.03 -14.90 -11.61
CA PRO A 157 -10.06 -14.43 -10.69
C PRO A 157 -9.78 -14.75 -9.21
N GLU A 158 -9.20 -15.91 -8.93
CA GLU A 158 -8.86 -16.35 -7.58
C GLU A 158 -7.75 -15.50 -6.95
N GLN A 159 -6.77 -15.07 -7.75
CA GLN A 159 -5.72 -14.16 -7.30
C GLN A 159 -6.32 -12.77 -7.02
N LEU A 160 -7.22 -12.31 -7.87
CA LEU A 160 -7.86 -11.01 -7.72
C LEU A 160 -8.68 -10.92 -6.42
N GLU A 161 -9.30 -12.01 -5.97
CA GLU A 161 -9.95 -12.07 -4.66
C GLU A 161 -8.95 -11.95 -3.51
N ILE A 162 -7.82 -12.68 -3.57
CA ILE A 162 -6.76 -12.56 -2.55
C ILE A 162 -6.26 -11.12 -2.44
N TRP A 163 -6.01 -10.47 -3.57
CA TRP A 163 -5.61 -9.05 -3.59
C TRP A 163 -6.70 -8.12 -3.05
N THR A 164 -7.96 -8.41 -3.35
CA THR A 164 -9.11 -7.64 -2.88
C THR A 164 -9.31 -7.79 -1.38
N ASP A 165 -9.11 -8.97 -0.81
CA ASP A 165 -9.19 -9.17 0.64
C ASP A 165 -8.02 -8.49 1.34
N TYR A 166 -6.82 -8.63 0.79
CA TYR A 166 -5.63 -7.95 1.29
C TYR A 166 -5.78 -6.41 1.28
N TYR A 167 -6.48 -5.85 0.29
CA TYR A 167 -6.83 -4.43 0.25
C TYR A 167 -7.51 -3.96 1.53
N TYR A 168 -8.55 -4.68 1.97
CA TYR A 168 -9.29 -4.30 3.17
C TYR A 168 -8.48 -4.48 4.45
N ILE A 169 -7.64 -5.52 4.53
CA ILE A 169 -6.72 -5.74 5.64
C ILE A 169 -5.75 -4.56 5.77
N MET A 170 -5.16 -4.12 4.65
CA MET A 170 -4.22 -3.00 4.65
C MET A 170 -4.90 -1.66 4.92
N ARG A 171 -6.14 -1.45 4.44
CA ARG A 171 -6.95 -0.27 4.77
C ARG A 171 -7.33 -0.25 6.26
N ASP A 172 -7.69 -1.38 6.86
CA ASP A 172 -7.97 -1.46 8.30
C ASP A 172 -6.70 -1.20 9.13
N TRP A 173 -5.58 -1.82 8.76
CA TRP A 173 -4.30 -1.65 9.44
C TRP A 173 -3.80 -0.20 9.42
N SER A 174 -3.79 0.43 8.24
CA SER A 174 -3.26 1.78 8.08
C SER A 174 -4.10 2.88 8.74
N ARG A 175 -5.36 2.60 9.12
CA ARG A 175 -6.15 3.58 9.90
C ARG A 175 -5.52 3.89 11.26
N THR A 176 -4.65 3.02 11.76
CA THR A 176 -3.97 3.22 13.05
C THR A 176 -2.84 4.26 12.99
N GLY A 177 -2.58 4.86 11.82
CA GLY A 177 -1.48 5.81 11.62
C GLY A 177 -0.10 5.16 11.53
N LYS A 178 -0.04 3.82 11.59
CA LYS A 178 1.17 3.02 11.39
C LYS A 178 1.74 3.24 9.99
N SER A 179 3.06 3.26 9.90
CA SER A 179 3.76 3.41 8.63
C SER A 179 4.53 2.14 8.30
N ILE A 180 4.71 1.84 7.01
CA ILE A 180 5.55 0.72 6.56
C ILE A 180 6.98 0.84 7.14
N VAL A 181 7.46 2.07 7.33
CA VAL A 181 8.83 2.34 7.79
C VAL A 181 9.01 2.04 9.27
N THR A 182 8.06 2.49 10.10
CA THR A 182 8.11 2.35 11.57
C THR A 182 7.60 0.98 12.03
N ASP A 183 6.62 0.42 11.33
CA ASP A 183 5.89 -0.79 11.71
C ASP A 183 6.20 -1.97 10.78
N ARG A 184 7.41 -1.97 10.21
CA ARG A 184 7.85 -2.91 9.15
C ARG A 184 7.60 -4.37 9.49
N LYS A 185 7.85 -4.78 10.74
CA LYS A 185 7.68 -6.19 11.14
C LYS A 185 6.21 -6.63 10.99
N GLU A 186 5.28 -5.80 11.45
CA GLU A 186 3.85 -6.10 11.37
C GLU A 186 3.36 -6.03 9.92
N PHE A 187 3.85 -5.05 9.15
CA PHE A 187 3.61 -4.98 7.71
C PHE A 187 4.08 -6.27 6.99
N ASP A 188 5.31 -6.71 7.25
CA ASP A 188 5.87 -7.92 6.65
C ASP A 188 5.05 -9.16 7.05
N GLU A 189 4.58 -9.25 8.30
CA GLU A 189 3.70 -10.32 8.77
C GLU A 189 2.35 -10.34 8.03
N LEU A 190 1.71 -9.18 7.85
CA LEU A 190 0.45 -9.04 7.11
C LEU A 190 0.65 -9.42 5.63
N LEU A 191 1.70 -8.89 5.01
CA LEU A 191 2.05 -9.17 3.62
C LEU A 191 2.27 -10.68 3.40
N GLN A 192 3.03 -11.33 4.27
CA GLN A 192 3.30 -12.77 4.14
C GLN A 192 2.03 -13.60 4.36
N THR A 193 1.27 -13.30 5.42
CA THR A 193 0.13 -14.11 5.84
C THR A 193 -1.06 -13.99 4.89
N HIS A 194 -1.34 -12.78 4.41
CA HIS A 194 -2.59 -12.48 3.71
C HIS A 194 -2.43 -12.27 2.21
N LEU A 195 -1.20 -12.19 1.69
CA LEU A 195 -0.95 -12.03 0.27
C LEU A 195 0.01 -13.08 -0.28
N VAL A 196 1.24 -13.16 0.25
CA VAL A 196 2.29 -14.03 -0.33
C VAL A 196 1.96 -15.51 -0.17
N ASN A 197 1.62 -15.97 1.03
CA ASN A 197 1.30 -17.38 1.28
C ASN A 197 0.08 -17.84 0.48
N PRO A 198 -1.07 -17.12 0.50
CA PRO A 198 -2.23 -17.49 -0.31
C PRO A 198 -1.94 -17.53 -1.82
N LEU A 199 -1.16 -16.58 -2.34
CA LEU A 199 -0.77 -16.58 -3.75
C LEU A 199 0.17 -17.75 -4.09
N MET A 200 1.12 -18.10 -3.23
CA MET A 200 2.00 -19.25 -3.42
C MET A 200 1.23 -20.58 -3.43
N GLU A 201 0.26 -20.74 -2.53
CA GLU A 201 -0.60 -21.93 -2.47
C GLU A 201 -1.45 -22.08 -3.75
N ASN A 202 -1.90 -20.96 -4.32
CA ASN A 202 -2.72 -20.96 -5.54
C ASN A 202 -1.89 -21.14 -6.82
N THR A 203 -0.67 -20.59 -6.91
CA THR A 203 0.08 -20.48 -8.18
C THR A 203 1.41 -21.25 -8.23
N GLY A 204 1.89 -21.76 -7.10
CA GLY A 204 3.25 -22.30 -6.97
C GLY A 204 4.34 -21.23 -7.04
N LEU A 205 5.60 -21.60 -6.76
CA LEU A 205 6.71 -20.65 -6.65
C LEU A 205 7.02 -19.83 -7.92
N GLY A 206 6.63 -20.30 -9.11
CA GLY A 206 6.98 -19.69 -10.39
C GLY A 206 6.24 -18.38 -10.70
N GLY A 207 5.04 -18.18 -10.14
CA GLY A 207 4.25 -16.95 -10.33
C GLY A 207 4.57 -15.84 -9.32
N VAL A 208 5.28 -16.15 -8.23
CA VAL A 208 5.44 -15.22 -7.10
C VAL A 208 6.65 -14.29 -7.27
N THR A 209 7.71 -14.71 -7.97
CA THR A 209 8.96 -13.96 -8.09
C THR A 209 8.85 -12.67 -8.91
N SER A 210 7.96 -12.56 -9.91
CA SER A 210 7.68 -11.27 -10.57
C SER A 210 6.69 -10.40 -9.80
N ASN A 211 6.00 -10.96 -8.81
CA ASN A 211 4.96 -10.26 -8.06
C ASN A 211 5.49 -9.56 -6.82
N ILE A 212 6.67 -9.91 -6.27
CA ILE A 212 7.19 -9.30 -5.02
C ILE A 212 7.32 -7.77 -5.11
N VAL A 213 7.84 -7.24 -6.23
CA VAL A 213 7.97 -5.80 -6.43
C VAL A 213 6.60 -5.13 -6.53
N LYS A 214 5.66 -5.76 -7.26
CA LYS A 214 4.28 -5.30 -7.37
C LYS A 214 3.55 -5.33 -6.02
N MET A 215 3.80 -6.35 -5.19
CA MET A 215 3.25 -6.49 -3.85
C MET A 215 3.67 -5.35 -2.94
N GLY A 216 4.95 -4.99 -2.90
CA GLY A 216 5.42 -3.86 -2.10
C GLY A 216 4.81 -2.54 -2.56
N LEU A 217 4.83 -2.26 -3.88
CA LEU A 217 4.32 -1.01 -4.45
C LEU A 217 2.80 -0.86 -4.29
N ILE A 218 2.02 -1.89 -4.63
CA ILE A 218 0.56 -1.87 -4.49
C ILE A 218 0.17 -1.76 -3.02
N SER A 219 0.87 -2.44 -2.11
CA SER A 219 0.61 -2.30 -0.66
C SER A 219 0.76 -0.84 -0.20
N SER A 220 1.77 -0.13 -0.71
CA SER A 220 1.95 1.29 -0.45
C SER A 220 0.74 2.10 -0.95
N PHE A 221 0.28 1.87 -2.18
CA PHE A 221 -0.86 2.60 -2.74
C PHE A 221 -2.15 2.41 -1.93
N ILE A 222 -2.35 1.21 -1.39
CA ILE A 222 -3.52 0.90 -0.55
C ILE A 222 -3.49 1.70 0.76
N ILE A 223 -2.30 1.87 1.33
CA ILE A 223 -2.12 2.70 2.53
C ILE A 223 -2.32 4.18 2.21
N GLU A 224 -1.83 4.64 1.06
CA GLU A 224 -2.01 6.03 0.60
C GLU A 224 -3.47 6.44 0.48
N ASP A 225 -4.39 5.51 0.19
CA ASP A 225 -5.82 5.80 0.15
C ASP A 225 -6.28 6.42 1.46
N ASN A 226 -5.91 5.80 2.58
CA ASN A 226 -6.28 6.28 3.91
C ASN A 226 -5.69 7.65 4.20
N GLU A 227 -4.41 7.86 3.89
CA GLU A 227 -3.73 9.15 4.08
C GLU A 227 -4.46 10.28 3.33
N VAL A 228 -4.80 10.03 2.06
CA VAL A 228 -5.43 11.04 1.19
C VAL A 228 -6.84 11.38 1.68
N PHE A 229 -7.66 10.38 2.00
CA PHE A 229 -9.01 10.63 2.50
C PHE A 229 -8.99 11.27 3.87
N HIS A 230 -8.17 10.77 4.79
CA HIS A 230 -8.04 11.34 6.13
C HIS A 230 -7.61 12.81 6.06
N TYR A 231 -6.56 13.14 5.31
CA TYR A 231 -6.10 14.53 5.18
C TYR A 231 -7.22 15.45 4.66
N ALA A 232 -7.96 14.99 3.64
CA ALA A 232 -9.07 15.75 3.07
C ALA A 232 -10.25 15.90 4.03
N TRP A 233 -10.49 14.92 4.91
CA TRP A 233 -11.56 14.97 5.91
C TRP A 233 -11.17 15.80 7.12
N TYR A 234 -9.97 15.60 7.66
CA TYR A 234 -9.37 16.42 8.71
C TYR A 234 -9.40 17.90 8.33
N SER A 235 -8.97 18.24 7.11
CA SER A 235 -9.02 19.64 6.62
C SER A 235 -10.43 20.23 6.59
N ARG A 236 -11.46 19.42 6.26
CA ARG A 236 -12.86 19.86 6.31
C ARG A 236 -13.34 20.09 7.74
N VAL A 237 -13.02 19.18 8.65
CA VAL A 237 -13.32 19.32 10.08
C VAL A 237 -12.68 20.60 10.65
N GLN A 238 -11.42 20.87 10.33
CA GLN A 238 -10.73 22.09 10.74
C GLN A 238 -11.37 23.36 10.15
N SER A 239 -11.83 23.31 8.90
CA SER A 239 -12.34 24.50 8.18
C SER A 239 -13.79 24.85 8.54
N TYR A 240 -14.63 23.86 8.81
CA TYR A 240 -16.08 24.03 8.98
C TYR A 240 -16.58 23.69 10.38
N GLY A 241 -15.69 23.30 11.29
CA GLY A 241 -16.05 22.74 12.59
C GLY A 241 -16.47 21.27 12.47
N PHE A 242 -16.56 20.60 13.63
CA PHE A 242 -16.70 19.16 13.69
C PHE A 242 -17.99 18.64 13.03
N GLN A 243 -19.14 19.16 13.44
CA GLN A 243 -20.45 18.70 12.97
C GLN A 243 -20.63 18.89 11.45
N GLU A 244 -20.43 20.11 10.94
CA GLU A 244 -20.55 20.38 9.50
C GLU A 244 -19.43 19.69 8.71
N GLY A 245 -18.20 19.66 9.23
CA GLY A 245 -17.07 18.97 8.63
C GLY A 245 -17.33 17.48 8.44
N TYR A 246 -17.86 16.79 9.46
CA TYR A 246 -18.21 15.38 9.41
C TYR A 246 -19.26 15.10 8.33
N LEU A 247 -20.35 15.89 8.30
CA LEU A 247 -21.39 15.77 7.26
C LEU A 247 -20.83 16.02 5.87
N ARG A 248 -19.94 17.01 5.69
CA ARG A 248 -19.26 17.26 4.42
C ARG A 248 -18.42 16.06 3.97
N CYS A 249 -17.76 15.36 4.90
CA CYS A 249 -16.99 14.16 4.58
C CYS A 249 -17.92 13.02 4.13
N ALA A 250 -18.99 12.77 4.89
CA ALA A 250 -20.00 11.76 4.61
C ALA A 250 -20.76 11.99 3.29
N ILE A 251 -20.84 13.24 2.82
CA ILE A 251 -21.49 13.60 1.54
C ILE A 251 -20.49 13.62 0.37
N ALA A 252 -19.26 14.11 0.58
CA ALA A 252 -18.29 14.26 -0.49
C ALA A 252 -17.80 12.90 -1.01
N THR A 253 -17.55 11.96 -0.10
CA THR A 253 -16.98 10.64 -0.40
C THR A 253 -17.74 9.56 0.38
N PRO A 254 -19.05 9.36 0.12
CA PRO A 254 -19.94 8.58 0.98
C PRO A 254 -19.53 7.12 1.15
N VAL A 255 -19.02 6.50 0.08
CA VAL A 255 -18.62 5.08 0.09
C VAL A 255 -17.33 4.90 0.90
N GLU A 256 -16.30 5.71 0.63
CA GLU A 256 -15.01 5.65 1.33
C GLU A 256 -15.16 6.05 2.80
N PHE A 257 -16.02 7.03 3.09
CA PHE A 257 -16.33 7.45 4.46
C PHE A 257 -17.00 6.31 5.25
N ALA A 258 -18.00 5.64 4.66
CA ALA A 258 -18.67 4.51 5.30
C ALA A 258 -17.75 3.29 5.47
N LEU A 259 -16.90 2.98 4.48
CA LEU A 259 -15.88 1.93 4.60
C LEU A 259 -14.95 2.23 5.78
N MET A 260 -14.40 3.43 5.85
CA MET A 260 -13.51 3.80 6.95
C MET A 260 -14.21 3.76 8.30
N ARG A 261 -15.42 4.32 8.39
CA ARG A 261 -16.23 4.26 9.62
C ARG A 261 -16.48 2.81 10.07
N SER A 262 -16.69 1.86 9.15
CA SER A 262 -16.94 0.45 9.51
C SER A 262 -15.77 -0.26 10.17
N PHE A 263 -14.54 0.27 10.06
CA PHE A 263 -13.37 -0.30 10.75
C PHE A 263 -13.26 0.11 12.23
N PHE A 264 -14.08 1.06 12.69
CA PHE A 264 -14.08 1.53 14.07
C PHE A 264 -15.24 0.92 14.86
N ALA A 265 -14.96 0.56 16.11
CA ALA A 265 -15.93 -0.05 17.01
C ALA A 265 -17.15 0.85 17.28
N ASP A 266 -16.92 2.16 17.40
CA ASP A 266 -17.93 3.16 17.70
C ASP A 266 -17.64 4.49 16.99
N ALA A 267 -18.62 5.40 17.04
CA ALA A 267 -18.53 6.71 16.40
C ALA A 267 -17.39 7.51 17.03
N ALA A 268 -17.33 7.58 18.36
CA ALA A 268 -16.35 8.40 19.08
C ALA A 268 -14.90 8.09 18.70
N ALA A 269 -14.56 6.81 18.51
CA ALA A 269 -13.23 6.40 18.05
C ALA A 269 -12.92 6.92 16.64
N PHE A 270 -13.89 6.87 15.73
CA PHE A 270 -13.75 7.40 14.38
C PHE A 270 -13.67 8.94 14.36
N GLU A 271 -14.46 9.61 15.20
CA GLU A 271 -14.46 11.06 15.34
C GLU A 271 -13.12 11.59 15.84
N LYS A 272 -12.57 10.92 16.84
CA LYS A 272 -11.22 11.20 17.34
C LYS A 272 -10.20 11.05 16.21
N TRP A 273 -10.24 9.94 15.50
CA TRP A 273 -9.33 9.70 14.37
C TRP A 273 -9.45 10.78 13.29
N LEU A 274 -10.65 11.21 12.93
CA LEU A 274 -10.89 12.29 11.96
C LEU A 274 -10.36 13.67 12.43
N SER A 275 -10.27 13.87 13.74
CA SER A 275 -9.88 15.14 14.35
C SER A 275 -8.40 15.22 14.72
N GLU A 276 -7.69 14.10 14.69
CA GLU A 276 -6.24 14.03 14.88
C GLU A 276 -5.56 14.02 13.51
N PRO A 277 -4.40 14.68 13.34
CA PRO A 277 -3.62 14.55 12.10
C PRO A 277 -3.20 13.09 11.89
N PHE A 278 -3.19 12.62 10.63
CA PHE A 278 -2.89 11.22 10.28
C PHE A 278 -1.54 10.72 10.83
N HIS A 279 -0.62 11.67 11.03
CA HIS A 279 0.64 11.46 11.73
C HIS A 279 0.69 12.36 12.95
N LYS A 280 0.78 11.76 14.13
CA LYS A 280 1.21 12.45 15.35
C LYS A 280 2.68 12.10 15.55
N GLU A 281 3.54 13.13 15.58
CA GLU A 281 4.96 13.01 15.93
C GLU A 281 5.12 12.24 17.25
N GLU A 282 6.13 11.38 17.30
CA GLU A 282 6.65 10.76 18.53
C GLU A 282 6.88 11.82 19.62
N GLU A 283 6.57 11.52 20.89
CA GLU A 283 7.42 11.81 22.07
C GLU A 283 6.76 11.45 23.43
N PRO A 284 7.54 11.11 24.49
CA PRO A 284 8.36 12.09 25.19
C PRO A 284 9.86 11.81 25.27
N ALA A 285 10.61 12.85 24.94
CA ALA A 285 11.71 13.49 25.68
C ALA A 285 12.42 12.75 26.84
N GLU A 286 13.74 12.93 26.81
CA GLU A 286 14.70 12.99 27.93
C GLU A 286 14.87 11.75 28.82
N VAL A 287 15.92 10.98 28.50
CA VAL A 287 16.81 10.50 29.57
C VAL A 287 17.95 11.51 29.68
N GLU A 288 17.70 12.63 30.35
CA GLU A 288 18.78 13.35 31.02
C GLU A 288 19.27 12.48 32.20
N GLU A 289 20.59 12.28 32.20
CA GLU A 289 21.49 11.82 33.26
C GLU A 289 20.88 11.33 34.60
N GLN A 290 21.23 10.10 34.95
CA GLN A 290 21.81 9.89 36.28
C GLN A 290 23.27 9.48 36.12
N GLN A 291 24.13 10.45 36.41
CA GLN A 291 25.48 10.25 36.91
C GLN A 291 25.48 9.14 37.97
N GLN A 292 26.29 8.10 37.77
CA GLN A 292 27.15 7.49 38.78
C GLN A 292 28.21 6.59 38.14
#